data_AF-A0A7C1KW67-F1
#
_entry.id   AF-A0A7C1KW67-F1
#
_cell.length_a   1.000
_cell.length_b   1.000
_cell.length_c   1.000
_cell.angle_alpha   90.00
_cell.angle_beta   90.00
_cell.angle_gamma   90.00
#
_symmetry.space_group_name_H-M   'P 1'
#
loop_
_entity.id
_entity.type
_entity.pdbx_description
1 polymer ?
#
loop_
_entity_poly.entity_id
_entity_poly.type
_entity_poly.pdbx_seq_one_letter_code
_entity_poly.pdbx_strand_id
1 'polypeptide(L)'
;MMKLNENETKVLKVLSNIKSYGYGDVYYCFQPICKRTGLNRQQVRLACRSLARKGLAKYSRGLWSEEGEPRGAGYTATEKGKLAEVKGERDAIK
;
A
#
# COMPACT_ATOMS: atom_id res chain seq x y z
N MET A 1 8.53 -16.13 -10.41
CA MET A 1 8.42 -14.69 -10.11
C MET A 1 6.95 -14.34 -9.97
N MET A 2 6.55 -13.57 -8.95
CA MET A 2 5.14 -13.27 -8.71
C MET A 2 4.67 -12.13 -9.63
N LYS A 3 3.73 -12.41 -10.53
CA LYS A 3 3.21 -11.39 -11.46
C LYS A 3 2.19 -10.48 -10.75
N LEU A 4 2.39 -9.17 -10.84
CA LEU A 4 1.44 -8.16 -10.40
C LEU A 4 0.64 -7.66 -11.60
N ASN A 5 -0.65 -7.39 -11.41
CA ASN A 5 -1.45 -6.68 -12.40
C ASN A 5 -1.29 -5.16 -12.24
N GLU A 6 -1.79 -4.40 -13.21
CA GLU A 6 -1.64 -2.94 -13.24
C GLU A 6 -2.15 -2.24 -11.96
N ASN A 7 -3.31 -2.66 -11.45
CA ASN A 7 -3.89 -2.08 -10.23
C ASN A 7 -3.06 -2.41 -8.98
N GLU A 8 -2.56 -3.64 -8.89
CA GLU A 8 -1.66 -4.06 -7.82
C GLU A 8 -0.35 -3.26 -7.84
N THR A 9 0.23 -3.06 -9.02
CA THR A 9 1.44 -2.25 -9.19
C THR A 9 1.20 -0.80 -8.76
N LYS A 10 0.12 -0.16 -9.22
CA LYS A 10 -0.25 1.21 -8.83
C LYS A 10 -0.43 1.36 -7.32
N VAL A 11 -1.16 0.42 -6.70
CA VAL A 11 -1.39 0.44 -5.25
C VAL A 11 -0.11 0.16 -4.47
N LEU A 12 0.70 -0.82 -4.89
CA LEU A 12 1.96 -1.15 -4.22
C LEU A 12 2.91 0.04 -4.24
N LYS A 13 3.04 0.74 -5.37
CA LYS A 13 3.85 1.97 -5.48
C LYS A 13 3.41 3.02 -4.47
N VAL A 14 2.10 3.27 -4.31
CA VAL A 14 1.59 4.21 -3.31
C VAL A 14 1.92 3.76 -1.88
N LEU A 15 1.73 2.48 -1.57
CA LEU A 15 1.97 1.95 -0.22
C LEU A 15 3.47 1.91 0.14
N SER A 16 4.35 1.65 -0.82
CA SER A 16 5.80 1.60 -0.62
C SER A 16 6.41 2.99 -0.40
N ASN A 17 5.78 4.04 -0.93
CA ASN A 17 6.23 5.43 -0.83
C ASN A 17 5.57 6.20 0.33
N ILE A 18 4.92 5.51 1.28
CA ILE A 18 4.41 6.14 2.49
C ILE A 18 5.61 6.59 3.34
N LYS A 19 5.72 7.90 3.58
CA LYS A 19 6.72 8.46 4.49
C LYS A 19 6.37 8.09 5.93
N SER A 20 7.32 7.50 6.66
CA SER A 20 7.25 7.39 8.13
C SER A 20 7.91 8.63 8.73
N TYR A 21 7.28 9.20 9.75
CA TYR A 21 7.75 10.40 10.45
C TYR A 21 8.37 10.08 11.82
N GLY A 22 8.85 8.85 12.01
CA GLY A 22 9.63 8.46 13.21
C GLY A 22 8.84 7.74 14.30
N TYR A 23 7.51 7.69 14.22
CA TYR A 23 6.67 6.88 15.11
C TYR A 23 5.87 5.84 14.34
N GLY A 24 6.35 4.59 14.37
CA GLY A 24 5.64 3.43 13.84
C GLY A 24 5.42 3.43 12.32
N ASP A 25 4.62 2.45 11.90
CA ASP A 25 4.18 2.33 10.52
C ASP A 25 3.04 3.32 10.24
N VAL A 26 3.14 4.05 9.13
CA VAL A 26 2.03 4.85 8.62
C VAL A 26 1.18 4.00 7.68
N TYR A 27 -0.14 4.07 7.87
CA TYR A 27 -1.13 3.32 7.10
C TYR A 27 -2.07 4.27 6.36
N TYR A 28 -2.46 3.89 5.15
CA TYR A 28 -3.53 4.57 4.42
C TYR A 28 -4.83 3.78 4.44
N CYS A 29 -5.94 4.46 4.73
CA CYS A 29 -7.26 4.00 4.34
C CYS A 29 -7.42 4.11 2.81
N PHE A 30 -8.55 3.66 2.26
CA PHE A 30 -8.71 3.62 0.79
C PHE A 30 -8.72 5.00 0.14
N GLN A 31 -9.21 6.04 0.82
CA GLN A 31 -9.41 7.36 0.21
C GLN A 31 -8.09 7.98 -0.31
N PRO A 32 -6.99 8.07 0.47
CA PRO A 32 -5.69 8.49 -0.03
C PRO A 32 -5.15 7.67 -1.22
N ILE A 33 -5.42 6.37 -1.23
CA ILE A 33 -4.95 5.44 -2.28
C ILE A 33 -5.75 5.67 -3.57
N CYS A 34 -7.07 5.80 -3.49
CA CYS A 34 -7.92 6.16 -4.62
C CYS A 34 -7.44 7.47 -5.26
N LYS A 35 -7.21 8.52 -4.46
CA LYS A 35 -6.74 9.82 -4.95
C LYS A 35 -5.40 9.75 -5.69
N ARG A 36 -4.46 8.92 -5.22
CA ARG A 36 -3.11 8.80 -5.80
C ARG A 36 -3.03 7.87 -7.01
N THR A 37 -3.92 6.89 -7.09
CA THR A 37 -3.91 5.88 -8.16
C THR A 37 -4.92 6.16 -9.28
N GLY A 38 -5.91 7.03 -9.03
CA GLY A 38 -7.05 7.22 -9.93
C GLY A 38 -8.04 6.05 -9.93
N LEU A 39 -7.81 5.02 -9.13
CA LEU A 39 -8.66 3.84 -9.05
C LEU A 39 -9.90 4.10 -8.19
N ASN A 40 -10.98 3.42 -8.53
CA ASN A 40 -12.17 3.42 -7.68
C ASN A 40 -11.97 2.57 -6.43
N ARG A 41 -12.85 2.75 -5.43
CA ARG A 41 -12.75 2.07 -4.14
C ARG A 41 -12.79 0.55 -4.24
N GLN A 42 -13.53 -0.01 -5.19
CA GLN A 42 -13.61 -1.46 -5.39
C GLN A 42 -12.27 -2.01 -5.91
N GLN A 43 -11.67 -1.35 -6.90
CA GLN A 43 -10.37 -1.70 -7.45
C GLN A 43 -9.27 -1.61 -6.38
N VAL A 44 -9.21 -0.51 -5.62
CA VAL A 44 -8.25 -0.35 -4.50
C VAL A 44 -8.41 -1.47 -3.47
N ARG A 45 -9.65 -1.77 -3.07
CA ARG A 45 -9.94 -2.83 -2.09
C ARG A 45 -9.50 -4.21 -2.58
N LEU A 46 -9.73 -4.53 -3.86
CA LEU A 46 -9.31 -5.79 -4.46
C LEU A 46 -7.78 -5.88 -4.54
N ALA A 47 -7.11 -4.82 -5.00
CA ALA A 47 -5.65 -4.75 -5.08
C ALA A 47 -4.99 -4.88 -3.71
N CYS A 48 -5.45 -4.12 -2.70
CA CYS A 48 -4.91 -4.19 -1.33
C CYS A 48 -5.00 -5.61 -0.75
N ARG A 49 -6.14 -6.28 -0.92
CA ARG A 49 -6.33 -7.65 -0.40
C ARG A 49 -5.51 -8.68 -1.17
N SER A 50 -5.39 -8.51 -2.48
CA SER A 50 -4.51 -9.36 -3.27
C SER A 50 -3.06 -9.18 -2.79
N LEU A 51 -2.54 -7.96 -2.74
CA LEU A 51 -1.20 -7.65 -2.22
C LEU A 51 -0.96 -8.19 -0.80
N ALA A 52 -1.97 -8.13 0.07
CA ALA A 52 -1.87 -8.69 1.42
C ALA A 52 -1.73 -10.23 1.41
N ARG A 53 -2.52 -10.94 0.60
CA ARG A 53 -2.37 -12.40 0.42
C ARG A 53 -1.01 -12.79 -0.18
N LYS A 54 -0.42 -11.90 -0.99
CA LYS A 54 0.92 -12.04 -1.57
C LYS A 54 2.05 -11.74 -0.56
N GLY A 55 1.70 -11.24 0.63
CA GLY A 55 2.65 -10.80 1.66
C GLY A 55 3.40 -9.52 1.28
N LEU A 56 2.85 -8.68 0.39
CA LEU A 56 3.45 -7.43 -0.07
C LEU A 56 2.88 -6.21 0.66
N ALA A 57 1.63 -6.30 1.15
CA ALA A 57 1.01 -5.28 1.99
C ALA A 57 0.55 -5.89 3.32
N LYS A 58 0.41 -5.07 4.36
CA LYS A 58 -0.18 -5.47 5.64
C LYS A 58 -1.35 -4.58 6.00
N TYR A 59 -2.36 -5.18 6.62
CA TYR A 59 -3.58 -4.53 7.08
C TYR A 59 -3.52 -4.33 8.60
N SER A 60 -3.97 -3.17 9.08
CA SER A 60 -4.11 -2.88 10.51
C SER A 60 -5.47 -2.28 10.83
N ARG A 61 -5.98 -2.57 12.03
CA ARG A 61 -7.25 -2.09 12.61
C ARG A 61 -6.98 -1.30 13.87
N GLY A 62 -7.92 -0.43 14.23
CA GLY A 62 -7.80 0.40 15.43
C GLY A 62 -6.70 1.45 15.27
N LEU A 63 -6.56 2.02 14.07
CA LEU A 63 -5.61 3.10 13.81
C LEU A 63 -6.12 4.40 14.41
N TRP A 64 -5.19 5.19 14.94
CA TRP A 64 -5.42 6.50 15.53
C TRP A 64 -4.52 7.53 14.84
N SER A 65 -4.94 8.79 14.81
CA SER A 65 -4.06 9.89 14.43
C SER A 65 -3.15 10.29 15.59
N GLU A 66 -2.15 11.12 15.30
CA GLU A 66 -1.25 11.65 16.33
C GLU A 66 -1.99 12.59 17.30
N GLU A 67 -3.08 13.22 16.84
CA GLU A 67 -3.98 14.05 17.63
C GLU A 67 -4.99 13.23 18.47
N GLY A 68 -4.92 11.90 18.42
CA GLY A 68 -5.80 11.03 19.19
C GLY A 68 -7.16 10.77 18.55
N GLU A 69 -7.32 11.02 17.25
CA GLU A 69 -8.59 10.77 16.55
C GLU A 69 -8.65 9.35 15.96
N PRO A 70 -9.78 8.64 16.05
CA PRO A 70 -9.93 7.32 15.47
C PRO A 70 -9.89 7.38 13.92
N ARG A 71 -8.93 6.68 13.31
CA ARG A 71 -8.75 6.56 11.85
C ARG A 71 -9.20 5.21 11.29
N GLY A 72 -9.65 4.31 12.16
CA GLY A 72 -10.27 3.05 11.79
C GLY A 72 -9.25 2.01 11.32
N ALA A 73 -9.10 1.80 10.02
CA ALA A 73 -8.26 0.73 9.47
C ALA A 73 -7.58 1.13 8.16
N GLY A 74 -6.45 0.51 7.86
CA GLY A 74 -5.61 0.90 6.73
C GLY A 74 -4.61 -0.16 6.30
N TYR A 75 -3.90 0.15 5.21
CA TYR A 75 -2.87 -0.68 4.62
C TYR A 75 -1.55 0.08 4.53
N THR A 76 -0.45 -0.66 4.63
CA THR A 76 0.90 -0.19 4.33
C THR A 76 1.70 -1.28 3.63
N ALA A 77 2.81 -0.92 3.00
CA ALA A 77 3.70 -1.91 2.39
C ALA A 77 4.49 -2.66 3.47
N THR A 78 4.71 -3.94 3.23
CA THR A 78 5.71 -4.72 3.99
C THR A 78 7.10 -4.44 3.43
N GLU A 79 8.16 -4.82 4.16
CA GLU A 79 9.53 -4.75 3.61
C GLU A 79 9.68 -5.54 2.31
N LYS A 80 9.06 -6.73 2.23
CA LYS A 80 8.98 -7.52 0.99
C LYS A 80 8.29 -6.74 -0.14
N GLY A 81 7.23 -6.00 0.17
CA GLY A 81 6.50 -5.14 -0.76
C GLY A 81 7.36 -4.00 -1.29
N LYS A 82 8.08 -3.30 -0.41
CA LYS A 82 9.01 -2.22 -0.79
C LYS A 82 10.12 -2.75 -1.71
N LEU A 83 10.74 -3.88 -1.36
CA LEU A 83 11.77 -4.50 -2.19
C LEU A 83 11.24 -4.99 -3.56
N ALA A 84 10.02 -5.51 -3.59
CA ALA A 84 9.38 -5.94 -4.84
C ALA A 84 9.11 -4.76 -5.79
N GLU A 85 8.76 -3.60 -5.24
CA GLU A 85 8.53 -2.38 -6.01
C GLU A 85 9.82 -1.85 -6.65
N VAL A 86 10.91 -1.74 -5.88
CA VAL A 86 12.23 -1.34 -6.37
C VAL A 86 12.75 -2.27 -7.47
N LYS A 87 12.53 -3.59 -7.33
CA LYS A 87 12.91 -4.56 -8.37
C LYS A 87 12.12 -4.36 -9.65
N GLY A 88 10.82 -4.10 -9.54
CA GLY A 88 9.96 -3.80 -10.69
C GLY A 88 10.40 -2.57 -11.48
N GLU A 89 10.92 -1.54 -10.80
CA GLU A 89 11.47 -0.36 -11.49
C GLU A 89 12.77 -0.67 -12.25
N ARG A 90 13.65 -1.51 -11.68
CA ARG A 90 14.92 -1.91 -12.33
C ARG A 90 14.72 -2.80 -13.56
N ASP A 91 13.72 -3.69 -13.51
CA ASP A 91 13.40 -4.59 -14.62
C ASP A 91 12.71 -3.85 -15.79
N ALA A 92 12.18 -2.65 -15.57
CA ALA A 92 11.54 -1.82 -16.61
C ALA A 92 12.50 -0.90 -17.39
N ILE A 93 13.78 -0.82 -16.99
CA ILE A 93 14.82 0.06 -17.58
C ILE A 93 15.77 -0.70 -18.53
N LYS A 94 15.55 -2.01 -18.74
CA LYS A 94 16.28 -2.83 -19.71
C LYS A 94 15.44 -3.08 -20.96
#